data_AF-A0AA41S7C2-F1
#
_entry.id   AF-A0AA41S7C2-F1
#
_cell.length_a   1.000
_cell.length_b   1.000
_cell.length_c   1.000
_cell.angle_alpha   90.00
_cell.angle_beta   90.00
_cell.angle_gamma   90.00
#
_symmetry.space_group_name_H-M   'P 1'
#
loop_
_entity.id
_entity.type
_entity.pdbx_description
1 polymer ?
#
loop_
_entity_poly.entity_id
_entity_poly.type
_entity_poly.pdbx_seq_one_letter_code
_entity_poly.pdbx_strand_id
1 'polypeptide(L)'
;MQGVSSCIVGKAVLEPTFSPMFALLCSHLCEKLPPFPCDEPGGKEITFRHILLNTCQEAFEGAENLKAEIRRMTAPDQEMERRDKERMLKLRTVGNIRFFGELFKQDILTETIVHDIVKVLLGPDLKTLPDEADIEAICHFFNAIGKQLDERPENRRINDSYFIRLKELATHPQLPARLKFMVLDVMDLRRNKWVPTCYSTMKNCTVPRP
;
A
#
# COMPACT_ATOMS: atom_id res chain seq x y z
N MET A 1 -7.68 13.35 -20.17
CA MET A 1 -6.76 13.25 -19.02
C MET A 1 -6.90 11.94 -18.24
N GLN A 2 -8.11 11.38 -18.10
CA GLN A 2 -8.34 10.06 -17.48
C GLN A 2 -7.44 8.96 -18.06
N GLY A 3 -7.36 8.83 -19.39
CA GLY A 3 -6.50 7.81 -20.03
C GLY A 3 -5.01 7.91 -19.66
N VAL A 4 -4.47 9.12 -19.47
CA VAL A 4 -3.07 9.31 -19.04
C VAL A 4 -2.89 8.82 -17.60
N SER A 5 -3.81 9.19 -16.70
CA SER A 5 -3.82 8.73 -15.32
C SER A 5 -3.88 7.19 -15.25
N SER A 6 -4.82 6.58 -15.96
CA SER A 6 -4.97 5.12 -16.01
C SER A 6 -3.74 4.41 -16.56
N CYS A 7 -3.07 4.98 -17.58
CA CYS A 7 -1.81 4.43 -18.08
C CYS A 7 -0.69 4.50 -17.04
N ILE A 8 -0.54 5.63 -16.33
CA ILE A 8 0.49 5.79 -15.30
C ILE A 8 0.24 4.82 -14.15
N VAL A 9 -0.98 4.79 -13.59
CA VAL A 9 -1.35 3.89 -12.49
C VAL A 9 -1.17 2.44 -12.92
N GLY A 10 -1.70 2.06 -14.08
CA GLY A 10 -1.57 0.69 -14.59
C GLY A 10 -0.11 0.23 -14.73
N LYS A 11 0.77 1.09 -15.26
CA LYS A 11 2.20 0.77 -15.36
C LYS A 11 2.88 0.72 -13.99
N ALA A 12 2.59 1.66 -13.10
CA ALA A 12 3.20 1.71 -11.78
C ALA A 12 2.86 0.47 -10.93
N VAL A 13 1.67 -0.10 -11.14
CA VAL A 13 1.21 -1.32 -10.47
C VAL A 13 1.88 -2.57 -11.04
N LEU A 14 2.04 -2.63 -12.37
CA LEU A 14 2.69 -3.77 -13.04
C LEU A 14 4.22 -3.75 -12.90
N GLU A 15 4.81 -2.58 -12.70
CA GLU A 15 6.25 -2.37 -12.58
C GLU A 15 6.62 -1.66 -11.25
N PRO A 16 6.41 -2.31 -10.09
CA PRO A 16 6.53 -1.65 -8.80
C PRO A 16 7.92 -1.07 -8.52
N THR A 17 8.95 -1.61 -9.19
CA THR A 17 10.34 -1.10 -9.08
C THR A 17 10.47 0.36 -9.53
N PHE A 18 9.64 0.79 -10.47
CA PHE A 18 9.63 2.16 -10.98
C PHE A 18 8.57 3.05 -10.32
N SER A 19 7.85 2.57 -9.31
CA SER A 19 6.85 3.36 -8.58
C SER A 19 7.36 4.75 -8.12
N PRO A 20 8.60 4.91 -7.62
CA PRO A 20 9.11 6.23 -7.24
C PRO A 20 9.18 7.22 -8.43
N MET A 21 9.58 6.73 -9.61
CA MET A 21 9.63 7.53 -10.84
C MET A 21 8.22 7.96 -11.27
N PHE A 22 7.26 7.03 -11.24
CA PHE A 22 5.87 7.35 -11.58
C PHE A 22 5.26 8.33 -10.58
N ALA A 23 5.57 8.23 -9.28
CA ALA A 23 5.06 9.15 -8.27
C ALA A 23 5.61 10.57 -8.46
N LEU A 24 6.90 10.70 -8.79
CA LEU A 24 7.51 12.00 -9.14
C LEU A 24 6.86 12.61 -10.39
N LEU A 25 6.58 11.79 -11.41
CA LEU A 25 5.85 12.25 -12.59
C LEU A 25 4.45 12.74 -12.20
N CYS A 26 3.70 11.99 -11.40
CA CYS A 26 2.39 12.41 -10.90
C CYS A 26 2.46 13.74 -10.14
N SER A 27 3.48 13.92 -9.30
CA SER A 27 3.69 15.17 -8.56
C SER A 27 3.91 16.35 -9.52
N HIS A 28 4.78 16.17 -10.52
CA HIS A 28 5.04 17.18 -11.53
C HIS A 28 3.79 17.53 -12.34
N LEU A 29 3.00 16.54 -12.72
CA LEU A 29 1.74 16.74 -13.45
C LEU A 29 0.69 17.45 -12.58
N CYS A 30 0.58 17.11 -11.30
CA CYS A 30 -0.28 17.81 -10.34
C CYS A 30 0.08 19.29 -10.21
N GLU A 31 1.37 19.64 -10.29
CA GLU A 31 1.85 21.02 -10.15
C GLU A 31 1.74 21.83 -11.45
N LYS A 32 2.06 21.23 -12.60
CA LYS A 32 2.20 21.97 -13.87
C LYS A 32 0.94 22.05 -14.70
N LEU A 33 -0.01 21.14 -14.50
CA LEU A 33 -1.22 21.13 -15.31
C LEU A 33 -2.28 22.06 -14.72
N PRO A 34 -2.93 22.91 -15.56
CA PRO A 34 -4.04 23.72 -15.11
C PRO A 34 -5.28 22.84 -14.81
N PRO A 35 -6.29 23.40 -14.13
CA PRO A 35 -7.61 22.77 -14.04
C PRO A 35 -8.22 22.51 -15.43
N PHE A 36 -9.05 21.47 -15.51
CA PHE A 36 -9.76 21.03 -16.70
C PHE A 36 -11.27 21.21 -16.50
N PRO A 37 -12.04 21.43 -17.57
CA PRO A 37 -13.50 21.43 -17.48
C PRO A 37 -13.99 20.04 -17.04
N CYS A 38 -15.07 20.03 -16.24
CA CYS A 38 -15.77 18.80 -15.89
C CYS A 38 -16.63 18.33 -17.07
N ASP A 39 -16.77 17.02 -17.25
CA ASP A 39 -17.64 16.45 -18.28
C ASP A 39 -19.14 16.63 -17.96
N GLU A 40 -19.48 16.94 -16.70
CA GLU A 40 -20.86 17.18 -16.26
C GLU A 40 -21.30 18.65 -16.50
N PRO A 41 -22.52 18.89 -17.03
CA PRO A 41 -23.04 20.24 -17.24
C PRO A 41 -23.14 21.02 -15.92
N GLY A 42 -22.38 22.10 -15.79
CA GLY A 42 -22.31 22.91 -14.55
C GLY A 42 -21.36 22.36 -13.48
N GLY A 43 -20.58 21.31 -13.79
CA GLY A 43 -19.56 20.76 -12.91
C GLY A 43 -18.41 21.73 -12.65
N LYS A 44 -17.83 21.66 -11.45
CA LYS A 44 -16.63 22.43 -11.09
C LYS A 44 -15.41 21.92 -11.87
N GLU A 45 -14.49 22.81 -12.21
CA GLU A 45 -13.22 22.43 -12.81
C GLU A 45 -12.50 21.34 -11.98
N ILE A 46 -11.95 20.34 -12.67
CA ILE A 46 -11.26 19.20 -12.08
C ILE A 46 -9.75 19.33 -12.27
N THR A 47 -8.97 18.88 -11.30
CA THR A 47 -7.50 18.91 -11.40
C THR A 47 -6.94 17.53 -11.73
N PHE A 48 -5.70 17.47 -12.20
CA PHE A 48 -5.02 16.18 -12.39
C PHE A 48 -4.95 15.38 -11.08
N ARG A 49 -4.74 16.04 -9.93
CA ARG A 49 -4.77 15.39 -8.61
C ARG A 49 -6.09 14.68 -8.35
N HIS A 50 -7.23 15.32 -8.64
CA HIS A 50 -8.54 14.70 -8.47
C HIS A 50 -8.71 13.47 -9.37
N ILE A 51 -8.34 13.58 -10.65
CA ILE A 51 -8.40 12.47 -11.60
C ILE A 51 -7.52 11.30 -11.13
N LEU A 52 -6.30 11.58 -10.68
CA LEU A 52 -5.37 10.57 -10.20
C LEU A 52 -5.90 9.82 -8.97
N LEU A 53 -6.47 10.56 -8.01
CA LEU A 53 -7.06 9.96 -6.82
C LEU A 53 -8.25 9.04 -7.17
N ASN A 54 -9.13 9.48 -8.07
CA ASN A 54 -10.24 8.64 -8.54
C ASN A 54 -9.72 7.38 -9.25
N THR A 55 -8.70 7.50 -10.11
CA THR A 55 -8.08 6.34 -10.77
C THR A 55 -7.42 5.38 -9.75
N CYS A 56 -6.79 5.90 -8.69
CA CYS A 56 -6.22 5.07 -7.62
C CYS A 56 -7.32 4.34 -6.84
N GLN A 57 -8.44 5.02 -6.57
CA GLN A 57 -9.59 4.41 -5.92
C GLN A 57 -10.19 3.29 -6.78
N GLU A 58 -10.41 3.52 -8.07
CA GLU A 58 -10.88 2.49 -9.01
C GLU A 58 -9.92 1.29 -9.08
N ALA A 59 -8.60 1.54 -9.09
CA ALA A 59 -7.60 0.48 -9.10
C ALA A 59 -7.61 -0.36 -7.80
N PHE A 60 -7.96 0.27 -6.68
CA PHE A 60 -8.07 -0.39 -5.38
C PHE A 60 -9.38 -1.20 -5.27
N GLU A 61 -10.52 -0.59 -5.60
CA GLU A 61 -11.83 -1.26 -5.61
C GLU A 61 -11.89 -2.40 -6.63
N GLY A 62 -11.20 -2.25 -7.77
CA GLY A 62 -11.06 -3.30 -8.77
C GLY A 62 -10.39 -4.58 -8.23
N ALA A 63 -9.50 -4.47 -7.24
CA ALA A 63 -8.88 -5.63 -6.60
C ALA A 63 -9.90 -6.41 -5.75
N GLU A 64 -10.77 -5.71 -5.01
CA GLU A 64 -11.84 -6.34 -4.23
C GLU A 64 -12.88 -7.01 -5.12
N ASN A 65 -13.23 -6.39 -6.25
CA ASN A 65 -14.12 -7.00 -7.24
C ASN A 65 -13.52 -8.29 -7.82
N LEU A 66 -12.23 -8.27 -8.18
CA LEU A 66 -11.53 -9.47 -8.67
C LEU A 66 -11.44 -10.56 -7.60
N LYS A 67 -11.22 -10.19 -6.33
CA LYS A 67 -11.21 -11.11 -5.19
C LYS A 67 -12.57 -11.78 -5.01
N ALA A 68 -13.66 -11.02 -5.12
CA ALA A 68 -15.02 -11.55 -5.07
C ALA A 68 -15.33 -12.47 -6.26
N GLU A 69 -14.84 -12.15 -7.45
CA GLU A 69 -14.96 -12.99 -8.64
C GLU A 69 -14.24 -14.33 -8.47
N ILE A 70 -12.97 -14.32 -8.04
CA ILE A 70 -12.18 -15.53 -7.77
C ILE A 70 -12.89 -16.44 -6.77
N ARG A 71 -13.49 -15.87 -5.70
CA ARG A 71 -14.25 -16.64 -4.69
C ARG A 71 -15.49 -17.33 -5.26
N ARG A 72 -16.05 -16.85 -6.37
CA ARG A 72 -17.21 -17.45 -7.04
C ARG A 72 -16.82 -18.52 -8.07
N MET A 73 -15.53 -18.60 -8.43
CA MET A 73 -15.02 -19.61 -9.38
C MET A 73 -14.74 -20.92 -8.64
N THR A 74 -15.73 -21.81 -8.60
CA THR A 74 -15.64 -23.11 -7.92
C THR A 74 -15.61 -24.31 -8.86
N ALA A 75 -15.84 -24.09 -10.16
CA ALA A 75 -15.96 -25.17 -11.12
C ALA A 75 -14.56 -25.73 -11.52
N PRO A 76 -14.39 -27.06 -11.67
CA PRO A 76 -13.08 -27.66 -11.96
C PRO A 76 -12.43 -27.20 -13.28
N ASP A 77 -13.25 -26.89 -14.29
CA ASP A 77 -12.84 -26.35 -15.59
C ASP A 77 -12.29 -24.92 -15.50
N GLN A 78 -12.63 -24.20 -14.43
CA GLN A 78 -12.15 -22.84 -14.16
C GLN A 78 -10.85 -22.78 -13.35
N GLU A 79 -10.29 -23.93 -12.92
CA GLU A 79 -9.15 -23.96 -11.99
C GLU A 79 -7.91 -23.23 -12.54
N MET A 80 -7.63 -23.37 -13.83
CA MET A 80 -6.50 -22.66 -14.47
C MET A 80 -6.72 -21.14 -14.47
N GLU A 81 -7.89 -20.70 -14.90
CA GLU A 81 -8.27 -19.28 -14.94
C GLU A 81 -8.27 -18.66 -13.52
N ARG A 82 -8.78 -19.40 -12.54
CA ARG A 82 -8.78 -19.02 -11.13
C ARG A 82 -7.36 -18.76 -10.61
N ARG A 83 -6.41 -19.67 -10.91
CA ARG A 83 -4.99 -19.50 -10.52
C ARG A 83 -4.34 -18.30 -11.18
N ASP A 84 -4.64 -18.04 -12.45
CA ASP A 84 -4.09 -16.88 -13.16
C ASP A 84 -4.64 -15.56 -12.59
N LYS A 85 -5.94 -15.52 -12.28
CA LYS A 85 -6.56 -14.38 -11.59
C LYS A 85 -6.02 -14.17 -10.18
N GLU A 86 -5.78 -15.24 -9.41
CA GLU A 86 -5.12 -15.15 -8.10
C GLU A 86 -3.72 -14.57 -8.20
N ARG A 87 -2.92 -14.99 -9.20
CA ARG A 87 -1.59 -14.44 -9.42
C ARG A 87 -1.66 -12.96 -9.80
N MET A 88 -2.59 -12.59 -10.68
CA MET A 88 -2.82 -11.21 -11.09
C MET A 88 -3.26 -10.34 -9.92
N LEU A 89 -4.17 -10.83 -9.08
CA LEU A 89 -4.63 -10.14 -7.88
C LEU A 89 -3.45 -9.86 -6.94
N LYS A 90 -2.64 -10.87 -6.62
CA LYS A 90 -1.45 -10.72 -5.76
C LYS A 90 -0.49 -9.66 -6.30
N LEU A 91 -0.19 -9.71 -7.60
CA LEU A 91 0.69 -8.75 -8.25
C LEU A 91 0.14 -7.32 -8.16
N ARG A 92 -1.16 -7.15 -8.46
CA ARG A 92 -1.82 -5.84 -8.42
C ARG A 92 -1.93 -5.28 -7.00
N THR A 93 -2.26 -6.11 -6.00
CA THR A 93 -2.32 -5.68 -4.60
C THR A 93 -0.96 -5.14 -4.14
N VAL A 94 0.12 -5.90 -4.34
CA VAL A 94 1.46 -5.45 -3.93
C VAL A 94 1.90 -4.21 -4.72
N GLY A 95 1.64 -4.17 -6.02
CA GLY A 95 1.97 -3.03 -6.88
C GLY A 95 1.23 -1.74 -6.50
N ASN A 96 -0.09 -1.84 -6.27
CA ASN A 96 -0.93 -0.74 -5.79
C ASN A 96 -0.37 -0.17 -4.49
N ILE A 97 -0.13 -1.02 -3.49
CA ILE A 97 0.33 -0.57 -2.17
C ILE A 97 1.72 0.07 -2.24
N ARG A 98 2.64 -0.48 -3.04
CA ARG A 98 3.94 0.16 -3.25
C ARG A 98 3.80 1.53 -3.92
N PHE A 99 2.99 1.63 -4.96
CA PHE A 99 2.79 2.89 -5.66
C PHE A 99 2.11 3.94 -4.79
N PHE A 100 1.08 3.56 -4.02
CA PHE A 100 0.42 4.43 -3.06
C PHE A 100 1.40 4.93 -1.98
N GLY A 101 2.34 4.08 -1.57
CA GLY A 101 3.39 4.48 -0.63
C GLY A 101 4.27 5.61 -1.19
N GLU A 102 4.62 5.51 -2.47
CA GLU A 102 5.37 6.57 -3.16
C GLU A 102 4.53 7.83 -3.39
N LEU A 103 3.23 7.71 -3.70
CA LEU A 103 2.33 8.87 -3.83
C LEU A 103 2.15 9.61 -2.48
N PHE A 104 2.11 8.89 -1.36
CA PHE A 104 2.05 9.50 -0.03
C PHE A 104 3.32 10.28 0.32
N LYS A 105 4.50 9.79 -0.08
CA LYS A 105 5.77 10.52 0.07
C LYS A 105 5.83 11.80 -0.75
N GLN A 106 4.99 11.93 -1.78
CA GLN A 106 4.87 13.13 -2.61
C GLN A 106 3.69 14.03 -2.16
N ASP A 107 3.08 13.78 -1.00
CA ASP A 107 1.90 14.51 -0.47
C ASP A 107 0.67 14.49 -1.41
N ILE A 108 0.63 13.54 -2.35
CA ILE A 108 -0.49 13.34 -3.28
C ILE A 108 -1.61 12.60 -2.55
N LEU A 109 -1.29 11.51 -1.84
CA LEU A 109 -2.24 10.85 -0.96
C LEU A 109 -2.29 11.55 0.40
N THR A 110 -3.48 11.62 0.99
CA THR A 110 -3.66 12.13 2.34
C THR A 110 -3.57 10.99 3.36
N GLU A 111 -3.32 11.36 4.61
CA GLU A 111 -3.30 10.42 5.74
C GLU A 111 -4.63 9.66 5.87
N THR A 112 -5.76 10.31 5.60
CA THR A 112 -7.09 9.67 5.57
C THR A 112 -7.13 8.49 4.60
N ILE A 113 -6.68 8.70 3.35
CA ILE A 113 -6.68 7.65 2.33
C ILE A 113 -5.73 6.51 2.72
N VAL A 114 -4.56 6.85 3.27
CA VAL A 114 -3.60 5.86 3.79
C VAL A 114 -4.22 5.00 4.88
N HIS A 115 -4.91 5.61 5.84
CA HIS A 115 -5.59 4.88 6.92
C HIS A 115 -6.69 3.95 6.39
N ASP A 116 -7.44 4.38 5.39
CA ASP A 116 -8.49 3.55 4.79
C ASP A 116 -7.91 2.35 4.04
N ILE A 117 -6.80 2.53 3.33
CA ILE A 117 -6.04 1.42 2.74
C ILE A 117 -5.58 0.42 3.82
N VAL A 118 -4.97 0.90 4.92
CA VAL A 118 -4.48 0.04 6.00
C VAL A 118 -5.61 -0.76 6.65
N LYS A 119 -6.77 -0.13 6.89
CA LYS A 119 -7.95 -0.81 7.44
C LYS A 119 -8.45 -1.92 6.53
N VAL A 120 -8.53 -1.67 5.23
CA VAL A 120 -8.97 -2.69 4.26
C VAL A 120 -8.02 -3.88 4.25
N LEU A 121 -6.70 -3.64 4.22
CA LEU A 121 -5.72 -4.71 4.22
C LEU A 121 -5.68 -5.51 5.55
N LEU A 122 -5.93 -4.86 6.70
CA LEU A 122 -5.97 -5.53 7.99
C LEU A 122 -7.26 -6.34 8.21
N GLY A 123 -8.25 -6.15 7.35
CA GLY A 123 -9.53 -6.81 7.41
C GLY A 123 -10.52 -6.16 8.40
N PRO A 124 -11.81 -6.51 8.28
CA PRO A 124 -12.89 -5.86 9.02
C PRO A 124 -12.95 -6.24 10.50
N ASP A 125 -12.35 -7.37 10.90
CA ASP A 125 -12.42 -7.85 12.28
C ASP A 125 -11.14 -8.56 12.76
N LEU A 126 -11.05 -8.73 14.09
CA LEU A 126 -9.91 -9.37 14.74
C LEU A 126 -9.87 -10.90 14.56
N LYS A 127 -10.94 -11.52 14.05
CA LYS A 127 -11.11 -12.98 14.01
C LYS A 127 -10.71 -13.57 12.66
N THR A 128 -10.85 -12.78 11.60
CA THR A 128 -10.50 -13.15 10.24
C THR A 128 -9.01 -12.97 10.02
N LEU A 129 -8.34 -14.00 9.52
CA LEU A 129 -6.95 -13.91 9.09
C LEU A 129 -6.94 -13.24 7.70
N PRO A 130 -6.27 -12.08 7.53
CA PRO A 130 -6.12 -11.48 6.21
C PRO A 130 -5.33 -12.41 5.28
N ASP A 131 -5.51 -12.22 3.97
CA ASP A 131 -4.77 -13.03 3.01
C ASP A 131 -3.27 -12.74 3.10
N GLU A 132 -2.45 -13.73 2.77
CA GLU A 132 -0.98 -13.60 2.85
C GLU A 132 -0.44 -12.38 2.10
N ALA A 133 -1.05 -12.07 0.95
CA ALA A 133 -0.67 -10.92 0.12
C ALA A 133 -1.01 -9.58 0.79
N ASP A 134 -2.11 -9.52 1.54
CA ASP A 134 -2.53 -8.31 2.26
C ASP A 134 -1.56 -8.04 3.42
N ILE A 135 -1.16 -9.07 4.17
CA ILE A 135 -0.18 -8.97 5.27
C ILE A 135 1.19 -8.53 4.74
N GLU A 136 1.65 -9.15 3.65
CA GLU A 136 2.91 -8.77 2.98
C GLU A 136 2.86 -7.31 2.51
N ALA A 137 1.75 -6.90 1.88
CA ALA A 137 1.55 -5.53 1.45
C ALA A 137 1.57 -4.52 2.62
N ILE A 138 0.89 -4.81 3.73
CA ILE A 138 0.91 -3.96 4.94
C ILE A 138 2.34 -3.80 5.47
N CYS A 139 3.09 -4.90 5.55
CA CYS A 139 4.47 -4.85 6.05
C CYS A 139 5.35 -3.97 5.16
N HIS A 140 5.22 -4.10 3.83
CA HIS A 140 5.93 -3.23 2.89
C HIS A 140 5.49 -1.77 2.99
N PHE A 141 4.21 -1.52 3.21
CA PHE A 141 3.66 -0.18 3.33
C PHE A 141 4.24 0.53 4.56
N PHE A 142 4.20 -0.09 5.74
CA PHE A 142 4.80 0.48 6.95
C PHE A 142 6.32 0.64 6.85
N ASN A 143 7.02 -0.27 6.18
CA ASN A 143 8.45 -0.07 5.90
C ASN A 143 8.72 1.18 5.05
N ALA A 144 7.83 1.50 4.11
CA ALA A 144 7.98 2.63 3.21
C ALA A 144 7.55 3.98 3.82
N ILE A 145 6.41 4.02 4.51
CA ILE A 145 5.76 5.26 4.94
C ILE A 145 5.55 5.36 6.46
N GLY A 146 5.87 4.32 7.22
CA GLY A 146 5.54 4.24 8.65
C GLY A 146 6.14 5.38 9.47
N LYS A 147 7.37 5.80 9.14
CA LYS A 147 7.99 6.97 9.77
C LYS A 147 7.17 8.24 9.59
N GLN A 148 6.84 8.58 8.34
CA GLN A 148 6.06 9.78 7.98
C GLN A 148 4.66 9.72 8.60
N LEU A 149 4.04 8.54 8.63
CA LEU A 149 2.71 8.36 9.22
C LEU A 149 2.73 8.52 10.76
N ASP A 150 3.82 8.17 11.44
CA ASP A 150 3.97 8.30 12.90
C ASP A 150 4.44 9.70 13.36
N GLU A 151 4.83 10.60 12.45
CA GLU A 151 5.31 11.95 12.78
C GLU A 151 4.24 12.80 13.46
N ARG A 152 2.97 12.62 13.07
CA ARG A 152 1.84 13.33 13.68
C ARG A 152 1.27 12.55 14.87
N PRO A 153 1.09 13.19 16.05
CA PRO A 153 0.57 12.52 17.24
C PRO A 153 -0.81 11.86 17.05
N GLU A 154 -1.67 12.46 16.23
CA GLU A 154 -3.02 11.95 15.93
C GLU A 154 -2.95 10.63 15.18
N ASN A 155 -2.11 10.56 14.14
CA ASN A 155 -1.91 9.34 13.35
C ASN A 155 -1.19 8.27 14.15
N ARG A 156 -0.27 8.65 15.03
CA ARG A 156 0.42 7.69 15.89
C ARG A 156 -0.55 6.89 16.76
N ARG A 157 -1.58 7.53 17.32
CA ARG A 157 -2.64 6.85 18.10
C ARG A 157 -3.42 5.84 17.25
N ILE A 158 -3.73 6.21 16.01
CA ILE A 158 -4.41 5.31 15.06
C ILE A 158 -3.48 4.15 14.72
N ASN A 159 -2.21 4.41 14.42
CA ASN A 159 -1.20 3.39 14.15
C ASN A 159 -0.99 2.46 15.34
N ASP A 160 -1.10 2.91 16.59
CA ASP A 160 -1.02 2.03 17.76
C ASP A 160 -2.07 0.91 17.68
N SER A 161 -3.29 1.23 17.22
CA SER A 161 -4.33 0.22 17.01
C SER A 161 -3.97 -0.81 15.92
N TYR A 162 -3.35 -0.35 14.82
CA TYR A 162 -2.88 -1.25 13.76
C TYR A 162 -1.75 -2.16 14.25
N PHE A 163 -0.83 -1.65 15.08
CA PHE A 163 0.27 -2.44 15.61
C PHE A 163 -0.17 -3.42 16.70
N ILE A 164 -1.25 -3.13 17.42
CA ILE A 164 -1.94 -4.11 18.27
C ILE A 164 -2.46 -5.26 17.40
N ARG A 165 -3.15 -4.94 16.29
CA ARG A 165 -3.64 -5.96 15.35
C ARG A 165 -2.50 -6.80 14.75
N LEU A 166 -1.43 -6.16 14.29
CA LEU A 166 -0.25 -6.85 13.78
C LEU A 166 0.36 -7.80 14.82
N LYS A 167 0.40 -7.39 16.10
CA LYS A 167 0.88 -8.26 17.18
C LYS A 167 0.04 -9.53 17.31
N GLU A 168 -1.28 -9.43 17.22
CA GLU A 168 -2.17 -10.58 17.24
C GLU A 168 -1.92 -11.51 16.05
N LEU A 169 -1.79 -10.93 14.85
CA LEU A 169 -1.48 -11.68 13.62
C LEU A 169 -0.17 -12.45 13.73
N ALA A 170 0.88 -11.84 14.29
CA ALA A 170 2.18 -12.50 14.50
C ALA A 170 2.08 -13.73 15.42
N THR A 171 1.10 -13.76 16.33
CA THR A 171 0.85 -14.90 17.23
C THR A 171 -0.13 -15.93 16.67
N HIS A 172 -0.78 -15.64 15.54
CA HIS A 172 -1.83 -16.49 14.99
C HIS A 172 -1.28 -17.88 14.57
N PRO A 173 -1.89 -19.00 14.98
CA PRO A 173 -1.33 -20.33 14.75
C PRO A 173 -1.25 -20.70 13.26
N GLN A 174 -2.23 -20.24 12.46
CA GLN A 174 -2.29 -20.55 11.02
C GLN A 174 -1.45 -19.62 10.14
N LEU A 175 -0.85 -18.56 10.70
CA LEU A 175 -0.02 -17.66 9.91
C LEU A 175 1.37 -18.31 9.64
N PRO A 176 1.84 -18.38 8.38
CA PRO A 176 3.16 -18.90 8.06
C PRO A 176 4.29 -18.16 8.77
N ALA A 177 5.35 -18.90 9.13
CA ALA A 177 6.49 -18.34 9.86
C ALA A 177 7.12 -17.14 9.14
N ARG A 178 7.26 -17.18 7.82
CA ARG A 178 7.77 -16.06 7.00
C ARG A 178 7.00 -14.76 7.29
N LEU A 179 5.67 -14.81 7.26
CA LEU A 179 4.83 -13.63 7.48
C LEU A 179 4.87 -13.17 8.93
N LYS A 180 4.97 -14.10 9.90
CA LYS A 180 5.20 -13.76 11.31
C LYS A 180 6.49 -12.95 11.47
N PHE A 181 7.58 -13.39 10.86
CA PHE A 181 8.85 -12.65 10.89
C PHE A 181 8.73 -11.27 10.24
N MET A 182 8.09 -11.17 9.07
CA MET A 182 7.88 -9.86 8.42
C MET A 182 7.10 -8.88 9.30
N VAL A 183 6.07 -9.36 9.98
CA VAL A 183 5.29 -8.53 10.92
C VAL A 183 6.15 -8.12 12.12
N LEU A 184 6.91 -9.05 12.71
CA LEU A 184 7.81 -8.77 13.83
C LEU A 184 8.89 -7.75 13.45
N ASP A 185 9.48 -7.86 12.24
CA ASP A 185 10.50 -6.94 11.73
C ASP A 185 9.96 -5.50 11.65
N VAL A 186 8.73 -5.33 11.16
CA VAL A 186 8.07 -4.02 11.10
C VAL A 186 7.75 -3.48 12.50
N MET A 187 7.32 -4.35 13.42
CA MET A 187 7.11 -3.96 14.81
C MET A 187 8.40 -3.49 15.48
N ASP A 188 9.50 -4.20 15.28
CA ASP A 188 10.79 -3.84 15.83
C ASP A 188 11.36 -2.56 15.19
N LEU A 189 11.16 -2.38 13.89
CA LEU A 189 11.49 -1.14 13.19
C LEU A 189 10.76 0.06 13.83
N ARG A 190 9.46 -0.06 14.08
CA ARG A 190 8.69 1.00 14.76
C ARG A 190 9.16 1.24 16.20
N ARG A 191 9.43 0.18 16.98
CA ARG A 191 9.99 0.30 18.34
C ARG A 191 11.34 1.03 18.33
N ASN A 192 12.15 0.81 17.31
CA ASN A 192 13.41 1.51 17.09
C ASN A 192 13.24 2.87 16.39
N LYS A 193 12.06 3.50 16.51
CA LYS A 193 11.75 4.82 15.95
C LYS A 193 12.02 4.91 14.44
N TRP A 194 11.71 3.84 13.71
CA TRP A 194 11.88 3.72 12.26
C TRP A 194 13.33 3.82 11.79
N VAL A 195 14.29 3.48 12.66
CA VAL A 195 15.71 3.35 12.31
C VAL A 195 16.03 1.89 12.01
N PRO A 196 16.50 1.54 10.79
CA PRO A 196 16.81 0.16 10.47
C PRO A 196 17.95 -0.39 11.33
N THR A 197 17.77 -1.57 11.91
CA THR A 197 18.70 -2.18 12.89
C THR A 197 20.10 -2.44 12.31
N CYS A 198 20.22 -2.61 10.99
CA CYS A 198 21.51 -2.77 10.29
C CYS A 198 22.41 -1.52 10.40
N TYR A 199 21.83 -0.33 10.55
CA TYR A 199 22.59 0.91 10.73
C TYR A 199 23.14 1.08 12.15
N SER A 200 22.47 0.54 13.16
CA SER A 200 22.94 0.58 14.56
C SER A 200 24.17 -0.29 14.79
N THR A 201 24.29 -1.43 14.10
CA THR A 201 25.46 -2.30 14.21
C THR A 201 26.71 -1.68 13.56
N MET A 202 26.56 -0.94 12.45
CA MET A 202 27.70 -0.27 11.79
C MET A 202 28.27 0.90 12.60
N LYS A 203 27.46 1.61 13.39
CA LYS A 203 27.97 2.70 14.26
C LYS A 203 28.76 2.20 15.48
N ASN A 204 28.55 0.95 15.89
CA ASN A 204 29.25 0.35 17.03
C ASN A 204 30.51 -0.42 16.63
N CYS A 205 30.78 -0.55 15.32
CA CYS A 205 32.04 -1.07 14.80
C CYS A 205 33.05 0.07 14.55
N THR A 206 33.34 0.88 15.56
CA THR A 206 34.57 1.67 15.56
C THR A 206 35.73 0.76 15.92
N VAL A 207 36.52 0.40 14.91
CA VAL A 207 37.78 -0.33 15.07
C VAL A 207 38.65 0.40 16.12
N PRO A 208 39.19 -0.28 17.14
CA PRO A 208 40.16 0.35 18.03
C PRO A 208 41.38 0.74 17.19
N ARG A 209 41.71 2.04 17.15
CA ARG A 209 42.96 2.48 16.52
C ARG A 209 44.15 1.95 17.34
N PRO A 210 45.23 1.52 16.67
CA PRO A 210 46.46 1.12 17.35
C PRO A 210 47.13 2.30 18.08
#